data_AF-R7FSM9-F1
#
_entry.id   AF-R7FSM9-F1
#
_cell.length_a   1.000
_cell.length_b   1.000
_cell.length_c   1.000
_cell.angle_alpha   90.00
_cell.angle_beta   90.00
_cell.angle_gamma   90.00
#
_symmetry.space_group_name_H-M   'P 1'
#
loop_
_entity.id
_entity.type
_entity.pdbx_description
1 polymer ?
#
loop_
_entity_poly.entity_id
_entity_poly.type
_entity_poly.pdbx_seq_one_letter_code
_entity_poly.pdbx_strand_id
1 'polypeptide(L)'
;MSKSLYKGIPFKEEEEANEHFSQFAVACKPTSKDKLSRAIFILLYVLFAGGYIVLFTVITKMPYVIAILPFFLWMLWYFTWKHTQREYVYIVCRGSLYVYAVNGYGNAKEIFKSSVSSFESVAPADMINVTADKKFMYCSSPDARELYCAVLPENGKNTLVYFNPSAKLLSSLRYYGGENVIVTQVSR
;
A
#
# COMPACT_ATOMS: atom_id res chain seq x y z
N MET A 1 23.60 12.55 2.61
CA MET A 1 23.23 11.12 2.60
C MET A 1 21.75 10.99 2.93
N SER A 2 20.87 11.09 1.93
CA SER A 2 19.44 10.84 2.11
C SER A 2 19.23 9.32 2.19
N LYS A 3 18.59 8.83 3.26
CA LYS A 3 18.22 7.41 3.38
C LYS A 3 17.08 7.15 2.40
N SER A 4 17.12 6.03 1.65
CA SER A 4 15.92 5.60 0.92
C SER A 4 14.79 5.46 1.94
N LEU A 5 13.63 6.03 1.63
CA LEU A 5 12.50 6.09 2.57
C LEU A 5 12.03 4.70 3.01
N TYR A 6 12.27 3.67 2.19
CA TYR A 6 11.85 2.29 2.44
C TYR A 6 12.99 1.29 2.24
N LYS A 7 12.98 0.23 3.07
CA LYS A 7 13.92 -0.88 3.00
C LYS A 7 13.40 -1.90 1.99
N GLY A 8 14.20 -2.20 0.96
CA GLY A 8 13.88 -3.21 -0.07
C GLY A 8 13.51 -2.66 -1.45
N ILE A 9 13.52 -1.35 -1.66
CA ILE A 9 13.38 -0.75 -2.99
C ILE A 9 14.77 -0.60 -3.62
N PRO A 10 15.10 -1.30 -4.73
CA PRO A 10 16.46 -1.33 -5.28
C PRO A 10 16.80 -0.13 -6.19
N PHE A 11 15.94 0.88 -6.32
CA PHE A 11 16.07 1.94 -7.33
C PHE A 11 16.82 3.20 -6.89
N LYS A 12 17.66 3.10 -5.85
CA LYS A 12 18.35 4.27 -5.26
C LYS A 12 19.30 4.96 -6.24
N GLU A 13 20.05 4.18 -7.03
CA GLU A 13 20.98 4.72 -8.03
C GLU A 13 20.24 5.33 -9.22
N GLU A 14 19.06 4.80 -9.56
CA GLU A 14 18.25 5.30 -10.67
C GLU A 14 17.46 6.56 -10.30
N GLU A 15 17.16 6.77 -9.01
CA GLU A 15 16.58 8.02 -8.49
C GLU A 15 17.54 9.21 -8.67
N GLU A 16 18.84 9.01 -8.45
CA GLU A 16 19.85 10.06 -8.59
C GLU A 16 20.31 10.26 -10.04
N ALA A 17 20.24 9.21 -10.88
CA ALA A 17 20.78 9.25 -12.25
C ALA A 17 19.75 9.58 -13.35
N ASN A 18 18.44 9.47 -13.07
CA ASN A 18 17.42 9.50 -14.12
C ASN A 18 16.39 10.62 -13.85
N GLU A 19 16.41 11.69 -14.66
CA GLU A 19 15.48 12.83 -14.50
C GLU A 19 14.01 12.43 -14.65
N HIS A 20 13.72 11.32 -15.34
CA HIS A 20 12.36 10.80 -15.54
C HIS A 20 11.90 9.82 -14.45
N PHE A 21 12.69 9.61 -13.40
CA PHE A 21 12.30 8.81 -12.24
C PHE A 21 11.17 9.49 -11.45
N SER A 22 10.05 8.79 -11.32
CA SER A 22 8.96 9.19 -10.44
C SER A 22 8.66 8.12 -9.42
N GLN A 23 8.67 8.54 -8.15
CA GLN A 23 8.21 7.75 -7.02
C GLN A 23 7.03 8.47 -6.38
N PHE A 24 5.95 7.75 -6.13
CA PHE A 24 4.79 8.26 -5.43
C PHE A 24 4.30 7.22 -4.43
N ALA A 25 4.18 7.61 -3.16
CA ALA A 25 3.72 6.76 -2.08
C ALA A 25 2.30 7.17 -1.67
N VAL A 26 1.43 6.18 -1.52
CA VAL A 26 0.01 6.38 -1.22
C VAL A 26 -0.38 5.46 -0.09
N ALA A 27 -0.86 6.05 1.01
CA ALA A 27 -1.41 5.29 2.11
C ALA A 27 -2.72 4.60 1.68
N CYS A 28 -2.80 3.29 1.94
CA CYS A 28 -4.01 2.52 1.70
C CYS A 28 -4.94 2.62 2.90
N LYS A 29 -6.24 2.82 2.68
CA LYS A 29 -7.23 2.66 3.75
C LYS A 29 -7.24 1.17 4.17
N PRO A 30 -7.32 0.89 5.48
CA PRO A 30 -7.31 -0.48 5.98
C PRO A 30 -8.46 -1.27 5.36
N THR A 31 -8.11 -2.36 4.68
CA THR A 31 -9.05 -3.27 4.02
C THR A 31 -9.89 -4.01 5.07
N SER A 32 -11.05 -4.57 4.71
CA SER A 32 -11.89 -5.37 5.63
C SER A 32 -11.12 -6.51 6.33
N LYS A 33 -10.13 -7.10 5.65
CA LYS A 33 -9.19 -8.08 6.23
C LYS A 33 -8.35 -7.48 7.36
N ASP A 34 -7.91 -6.24 7.19
CA ASP A 34 -7.12 -5.52 8.19
C ASP A 34 -7.98 -5.11 9.40
N LYS A 35 -9.26 -4.78 9.16
CA LYS A 35 -10.26 -4.57 10.23
C LYS A 35 -10.51 -5.86 11.03
N LEU A 36 -10.59 -7.01 10.36
CA LEU A 36 -10.73 -8.32 11.02
C LEU A 36 -9.49 -8.66 11.84
N SER A 37 -8.29 -8.47 11.30
CA SER A 37 -7.05 -8.66 12.07
C SER A 37 -7.00 -7.76 13.29
N ARG A 38 -7.38 -6.47 13.18
CA ARG A 38 -7.51 -5.57 14.34
C ARG A 38 -8.49 -6.10 15.38
N ALA A 39 -9.66 -6.59 14.96
CA ALA A 39 -10.65 -7.16 15.87
C ALA A 39 -10.12 -8.40 16.59
N ILE A 40 -9.41 -9.30 15.90
CA ILE A 40 -8.78 -10.47 16.50
C ILE A 40 -7.71 -10.05 17.52
N PHE A 41 -6.87 -9.06 17.19
CA PHE A 41 -5.87 -8.55 18.13
C PHE A 41 -6.53 -7.95 19.37
N ILE A 42 -7.61 -7.18 19.22
CA ILE A 42 -8.36 -6.62 20.35
C ILE A 42 -8.94 -7.73 21.24
N LEU A 43 -9.54 -8.76 20.65
CA LEU A 43 -10.08 -9.89 21.41
C LEU A 43 -8.97 -10.62 22.17
N LEU A 44 -7.81 -10.84 21.53
CA LEU A 44 -6.64 -11.44 22.14
C LEU A 44 -6.09 -10.56 23.28
N TYR A 45 -6.16 -9.23 23.19
CA TYR A 45 -5.80 -8.34 24.29
C TYR A 45 -6.67 -8.52 25.52
N VAL A 46 -7.99 -8.60 25.31
CA VAL A 46 -8.95 -8.76 26.42
C VAL A 46 -8.75 -10.11 27.10
N LEU A 47 -8.54 -11.17 26.32
CA LEU A 47 -8.23 -12.51 26.86
C LEU A 47 -6.88 -12.53 27.60
N PHE A 48 -5.83 -11.93 27.04
CA PHE A 48 -4.52 -11.88 27.69
C PHE A 48 -4.55 -11.07 28.98
N ALA A 49 -5.15 -9.87 28.97
CA ALA A 49 -5.26 -9.03 30.15
C ALA A 49 -6.12 -9.69 31.25
N GLY A 50 -7.27 -10.25 30.88
CA GLY A 50 -8.13 -10.97 31.81
C GLY A 50 -7.44 -12.20 32.42
N GLY A 51 -6.80 -13.02 31.58
CA GLY A 51 -6.04 -14.18 32.01
C GLY A 51 -4.85 -13.82 32.92
N TYR A 52 -4.13 -12.75 32.58
CA TYR A 52 -3.02 -12.24 33.38
C TYR A 52 -3.48 -11.79 34.76
N ILE A 53 -4.56 -11.01 34.84
CA ILE A 53 -5.12 -10.56 36.11
C ILE A 53 -5.51 -11.77 36.96
N VAL A 54 -6.32 -12.71 36.43
CA VAL A 54 -6.78 -13.89 37.18
C VAL A 54 -5.60 -14.75 37.66
N LEU A 55 -4.61 -14.99 36.79
CA LEU A 55 -3.42 -15.77 37.14
C LEU A 55 -2.64 -15.13 38.30
N PHE A 56 -2.39 -13.82 38.24
CA PHE A 56 -1.55 -13.15 39.22
C PHE A 56 -2.27 -12.74 40.52
N THR A 57 -3.58 -12.50 40.48
CA THR A 57 -4.36 -12.16 41.68
C THR A 57 -4.93 -13.37 42.40
N VAL A 58 -5.45 -14.37 41.66
CA VAL A 58 -6.19 -15.49 42.25
C VAL A 58 -5.27 -16.69 42.49
N ILE A 59 -4.44 -17.04 41.51
CA ILE A 59 -3.64 -18.27 41.55
C ILE A 59 -2.33 -18.05 42.31
N THR A 60 -1.51 -17.07 41.90
CA THR A 60 -0.19 -16.84 42.49
C THR A 60 -0.20 -15.88 43.68
N LYS A 61 -1.31 -15.16 43.90
CA LYS A 61 -1.50 -14.18 44.99
C LYS A 61 -0.39 -13.12 45.06
N MET A 62 0.15 -12.71 43.91
CA MET A 62 1.16 -11.66 43.79
C MET A 62 0.59 -10.46 43.02
N PRO A 63 -0.25 -9.62 43.66
CA PRO A 63 -0.98 -8.57 42.97
C PRO A 63 -0.08 -7.46 42.40
N TYR A 64 1.12 -7.28 42.95
CA TYR A 64 2.08 -6.26 42.49
C TYR A 64 2.55 -6.48 41.05
N VAL A 65 2.50 -7.71 40.55
CA VAL A 65 2.89 -8.07 39.19
C VAL A 65 1.95 -7.46 38.14
N ILE A 66 0.74 -7.07 38.53
CA ILE A 66 -0.22 -6.34 37.66
C ILE A 66 0.35 -5.02 37.15
N ALA A 67 1.28 -4.38 37.89
CA ALA A 67 1.89 -3.12 37.49
C ALA A 67 2.65 -3.19 36.15
N ILE A 68 3.05 -4.39 35.71
CA ILE A 68 3.73 -4.62 34.42
C ILE A 68 2.73 -4.73 33.24
N LEU A 69 1.46 -5.00 33.50
CA LEU A 69 0.41 -5.12 32.48
C LEU A 69 0.33 -3.91 31.51
N PRO A 70 0.34 -2.64 31.96
CA PRO A 70 0.32 -1.50 31.04
C PRO A 70 1.51 -1.46 30.07
N PHE A 71 2.68 -1.97 30.48
CA PHE A 71 3.85 -2.06 29.59
C PHE A 71 3.62 -3.09 28.47
N PHE A 72 3.06 -4.26 28.78
CA PHE A 72 2.70 -5.25 27.77
C PHE A 72 1.63 -4.74 26.80
N LEU A 73 0.61 -4.05 27.31
CA LEU A 73 -0.43 -3.45 26.48
C LEU A 73 0.14 -2.39 25.53
N TRP A 74 1.06 -1.55 26.00
CA TRP A 74 1.74 -0.56 25.16
C TRP A 74 2.58 -1.21 24.06
N MET A 75 3.36 -2.24 24.41
CA MET A 75 4.17 -2.99 23.43
C MET A 75 3.28 -3.64 22.36
N LEU A 76 2.18 -4.27 22.76
CA LEU A 76 1.22 -4.90 21.86
C LEU A 76 0.51 -3.88 20.95
N TRP A 77 0.13 -2.72 21.49
CA TRP A 77 -0.47 -1.62 20.73
C TRP A 77 0.47 -1.14 19.61
N TYR A 78 1.76 -0.96 19.93
CA TYR A 78 2.78 -0.59 18.95
C TYR A 78 2.88 -1.61 17.81
N PHE A 79 2.90 -2.91 18.12
CA PHE A 79 2.95 -3.97 17.11
C PHE A 79 1.70 -3.97 16.21
N THR A 80 0.51 -3.86 16.78
CA THR A 80 -0.73 -3.92 16.01
C THR A 80 -0.91 -2.72 15.09
N TRP A 81 -0.55 -1.51 15.53
CA TRP A 81 -0.63 -0.35 14.65
C TRP A 81 0.35 -0.46 13.49
N LYS A 82 1.59 -0.88 13.77
CA LYS A 82 2.65 -1.02 12.77
C LYS A 82 2.39 -2.13 11.75
N HIS A 83 1.72 -3.20 12.15
CA HIS A 83 1.28 -4.25 11.22
C HIS A 83 0.08 -3.84 10.35
N THR A 84 -0.74 -2.89 10.79
CA THR A 84 -1.96 -2.54 10.07
C THR A 84 -1.78 -1.39 9.07
N GLN A 85 -0.65 -0.68 9.10
CA GLN A 85 -0.35 0.33 8.10
C GLN A 85 0.21 -0.36 6.85
N ARG A 86 -0.50 -0.20 5.72
CA ARG A 86 -0.01 -0.58 4.39
C ARG A 86 -0.01 0.66 3.50
N GLU A 87 1.09 0.85 2.81
CA GLU A 87 1.29 1.91 1.83
C GLU A 87 1.61 1.26 0.49
N TYR A 88 1.12 1.83 -0.61
CA TYR A 88 1.51 1.45 -1.96
C TYR A 88 2.47 2.49 -2.51
N VAL A 89 3.61 2.04 -3.02
CA VAL A 89 4.60 2.91 -3.65
C VAL A 89 4.66 2.56 -5.12
N TYR A 90 4.32 3.51 -5.99
CA TYR A 90 4.46 3.39 -7.43
C TYR A 90 5.79 4.00 -7.85
N ILE A 91 6.53 3.26 -8.67
CA ILE A 91 7.80 3.70 -9.23
C ILE A 91 7.73 3.49 -10.73
N VAL A 92 7.96 4.55 -11.51
CA VAL A 92 8.16 4.44 -12.95
C VAL A 92 9.63 4.65 -13.24
N CYS A 93 10.26 3.62 -13.79
CA CYS A 93 11.65 3.70 -14.21
C CYS A 93 11.88 2.92 -15.49
N ARG A 94 12.67 3.49 -16.42
CA ARG A 94 13.06 2.89 -17.70
C ARG A 94 11.86 2.33 -18.48
N GLY A 95 10.74 3.06 -18.52
CA GLY A 95 9.53 2.65 -19.24
C GLY A 95 8.80 1.44 -18.64
N SER A 96 9.09 1.09 -17.39
CA SER A 96 8.34 0.08 -16.63
C SER A 96 7.71 0.71 -15.39
N LEU A 97 6.48 0.31 -15.09
CA LEU A 97 5.77 0.65 -13.87
C LEU A 97 5.90 -0.49 -12.86
N TYR A 98 6.42 -0.15 -11.69
CA TYR A 98 6.56 -1.02 -10.53
C TYR A 98 5.61 -0.55 -9.44
N VAL A 99 4.97 -1.50 -8.76
CA VAL A 99 4.18 -1.23 -7.56
C VAL A 99 4.73 -2.07 -6.41
N TYR A 100 5.06 -1.40 -5.31
CA TYR A 100 5.51 -2.01 -4.08
C TYR A 100 4.44 -1.85 -3.01
N ALA A 101 4.13 -2.94 -2.30
CA ALA A 101 3.43 -2.87 -1.02
C ALA A 101 4.45 -2.67 0.09
N VAL A 102 4.32 -1.57 0.81
CA VAL A 102 5.13 -1.25 1.98
C VAL A 102 4.30 -1.50 3.24
N ASN A 103 4.86 -2.28 4.16
CA ASN A 103 4.28 -2.47 5.49
C ASN A 103 4.74 -1.35 6.44
N GLY A 104 4.03 -1.08 7.54
CA GLY A 104 4.41 -0.07 8.54
C GLY A 104 5.78 -0.24 9.20
N TYR A 105 6.47 -1.35 8.95
CA TYR A 105 7.90 -1.54 9.29
C TYR A 105 8.86 -0.95 8.25
N GLY A 106 8.36 -0.32 7.19
CA GLY A 106 9.15 0.20 6.08
C GLY A 106 9.70 -0.89 5.15
N ASN A 107 9.22 -2.14 5.27
CA ASN A 107 9.61 -3.23 4.38
C ASN A 107 8.76 -3.17 3.10
N ALA A 108 9.41 -2.98 1.96
CA ALA A 108 8.78 -2.97 0.64
C ALA A 108 8.82 -4.38 0.02
N LYS A 109 7.68 -4.82 -0.54
CA LYS A 109 7.55 -6.04 -1.34
C LYS A 109 6.98 -5.69 -2.71
N GLU A 110 7.63 -6.12 -3.78
CA GLU A 110 7.11 -5.97 -5.13
C GLU A 110 5.83 -6.80 -5.29
N ILE A 111 4.76 -6.16 -5.77
CA ILE A 111 3.46 -6.82 -5.98
C ILE A 111 3.00 -6.76 -7.44
N PHE A 112 3.56 -5.84 -8.22
CA PHE A 112 3.23 -5.66 -9.63
C PHE A 112 4.40 -5.04 -10.38
N LYS A 113 4.62 -5.52 -11.60
CA LYS A 113 5.59 -5.00 -12.54
C LYS A 113 5.02 -5.17 -13.94
N SER A 114 4.93 -4.09 -14.70
CA SER A 114 4.57 -4.16 -16.12
C SER A 114 5.23 -3.05 -16.92
N SER A 115 5.40 -3.26 -18.22
CA SER A 115 5.95 -2.24 -19.12
C SER A 115 4.89 -1.19 -19.44
N VAL A 116 5.26 0.09 -19.44
CA VAL A 116 4.31 1.17 -19.75
C VAL A 116 3.80 1.07 -21.19
N SER A 117 4.60 0.56 -22.11
CA SER A 117 4.20 0.34 -23.51
C SER A 117 3.21 -0.80 -23.71
N SER A 118 3.10 -1.72 -22.75
CA SER A 118 2.10 -2.79 -22.79
C SER A 118 0.71 -2.34 -22.35
N PHE A 119 0.58 -1.14 -21.79
CA PHE A 119 -0.74 -0.60 -21.47
C PHE A 119 -1.44 -0.14 -22.74
N GLU A 120 -2.66 -0.64 -22.93
CA GLU A 120 -3.53 -0.25 -24.03
C GLU A 120 -4.07 1.17 -23.82
N SER A 121 -4.49 1.46 -22.58
CA SER A 121 -4.99 2.77 -22.20
C SER A 121 -4.74 3.04 -20.73
N VAL A 122 -4.36 4.28 -20.40
CA VAL A 122 -4.29 4.79 -19.03
C VAL A 122 -5.13 6.05 -18.96
N ALA A 123 -6.24 6.01 -18.23
CA ALA A 123 -7.20 7.10 -18.15
C ALA A 123 -7.86 7.17 -16.77
N PRO A 124 -8.56 8.26 -16.45
CA PRO A 124 -9.43 8.30 -15.27
C PRO A 124 -10.42 7.13 -15.27
N ALA A 125 -10.66 6.53 -14.11
CA ALA A 125 -11.51 5.35 -13.95
C ALA A 125 -12.92 5.56 -14.53
N ASP A 126 -13.44 6.79 -14.47
CA ASP A 126 -14.75 7.18 -15.01
C ASP A 126 -14.83 7.11 -16.54
N MET A 127 -13.69 7.15 -17.23
CA MET A 127 -13.62 7.14 -18.69
C MET A 127 -13.41 5.73 -19.28
N ILE A 128 -13.12 4.72 -18.44
CA ILE A 128 -12.81 3.37 -18.90
C ILE A 128 -14.06 2.49 -18.84
N ASN A 129 -14.65 2.23 -20.00
CA ASN A 129 -15.80 1.35 -20.17
C ASN A 129 -15.39 -0.06 -20.65
N VAL A 130 -14.36 -0.65 -20.03
CA VAL A 130 -13.84 -1.97 -20.39
C VAL A 130 -14.23 -3.00 -19.34
N THR A 131 -14.78 -4.14 -19.77
CA THR A 131 -15.06 -5.28 -18.89
C THR A 131 -13.76 -5.89 -18.40
N ALA A 132 -13.61 -5.97 -17.08
CA ALA A 132 -12.39 -6.48 -16.44
C ALA A 132 -12.52 -7.95 -16.07
N ASP A 133 -11.62 -8.80 -16.58
CA ASP A 133 -11.46 -10.18 -16.11
C ASP A 133 -10.72 -10.24 -14.78
N LYS A 134 -9.76 -9.32 -14.58
CA LYS A 134 -9.00 -9.17 -13.33
C LYS A 134 -8.94 -7.71 -12.94
N LYS A 135 -9.14 -7.44 -11.65
CA LYS A 135 -9.03 -6.09 -11.08
C LYS A 135 -7.95 -6.08 -10.01
N PHE A 136 -6.93 -5.26 -10.21
CA PHE A 136 -5.93 -4.96 -9.19
C PHE A 136 -6.18 -3.56 -8.65
N MET A 137 -6.54 -3.47 -7.38
CA MET A 137 -6.77 -2.19 -6.69
C MET A 137 -5.54 -1.84 -5.87
N TYR A 138 -4.65 -1.04 -6.44
CA TYR A 138 -3.52 -0.43 -5.74
C TYR A 138 -3.85 1.03 -5.49
N CYS A 139 -4.90 1.34 -4.75
CA CYS A 139 -5.34 2.72 -4.50
C CYS A 139 -5.61 2.94 -3.00
N SER A 140 -5.75 4.21 -2.59
CA SER A 140 -6.10 4.52 -1.21
C SER A 140 -7.44 3.95 -0.80
N SER A 141 -8.42 3.99 -1.70
CA SER A 141 -9.80 3.59 -1.45
C SER A 141 -10.46 3.25 -2.79
N PRO A 142 -11.28 2.19 -2.87
CA PRO A 142 -12.07 1.91 -4.07
C PRO A 142 -13.01 3.06 -4.47
N ASP A 143 -13.51 3.80 -3.47
CA ASP A 143 -14.39 4.97 -3.66
C ASP A 143 -13.64 6.32 -3.75
N ALA A 144 -12.33 6.32 -4.03
CA ALA A 144 -11.62 7.57 -4.21
C ALA A 144 -12.13 8.30 -5.47
N ARG A 145 -12.46 9.60 -5.33
CA ARG A 145 -13.03 10.41 -6.43
C ARG A 145 -12.09 10.58 -7.62
N GLU A 146 -10.79 10.48 -7.39
CA GLU A 146 -9.76 10.67 -8.40
C GLU A 146 -8.95 9.37 -8.50
N LEU A 147 -9.49 8.40 -9.25
CA LEU A 147 -8.83 7.13 -9.53
C LEU A 147 -8.44 7.10 -11.00
N TYR A 148 -7.21 6.65 -11.27
CA TYR A 148 -6.79 6.29 -12.62
C TYR A 148 -6.78 4.79 -12.77
N CYS A 149 -7.05 4.34 -13.98
CA CYS A 149 -7.06 2.94 -14.34
C CYS A 149 -6.16 2.73 -15.56
N ALA A 150 -5.29 1.73 -15.48
CA ALA A 150 -4.50 1.23 -16.60
C ALA A 150 -5.10 -0.10 -17.07
N VAL A 151 -5.36 -0.19 -18.37
CA VAL A 151 -5.84 -1.40 -19.05
C VAL A 151 -4.64 -2.16 -19.58
N LEU A 152 -4.47 -3.38 -19.08
CA LEU A 152 -3.44 -4.31 -19.53
C LEU A 152 -4.12 -5.56 -20.15
N PRO A 153 -4.12 -5.69 -21.48
CA PRO A 153 -4.59 -6.91 -22.13
C PRO A 153 -3.52 -8.00 -22.04
N GLU A 154 -3.79 -9.08 -21.29
CA GLU A 154 -2.95 -10.27 -21.23
C GLU A 154 -3.72 -11.49 -21.75
N ASN A 155 -3.23 -12.12 -22.83
CA ASN A 155 -3.79 -13.36 -23.39
C ASN A 155 -5.32 -13.31 -23.63
N GLY A 156 -5.82 -12.19 -24.15
CA GLY A 156 -7.25 -11.98 -24.42
C GLY A 156 -8.11 -11.72 -23.18
N LYS A 157 -7.49 -11.48 -22.00
CA LYS A 157 -8.16 -11.05 -20.77
C LYS A 157 -7.72 -9.64 -20.41
N ASN A 158 -8.69 -8.81 -20.04
CA ASN A 158 -8.43 -7.43 -19.68
C ASN A 158 -8.18 -7.32 -18.18
N THR A 159 -6.94 -6.98 -17.82
CA THR A 159 -6.53 -6.70 -16.44
C THR A 159 -6.59 -5.21 -16.20
N LEU A 160 -7.44 -4.77 -15.28
CA LEU A 160 -7.54 -3.37 -14.87
C LEU A 160 -6.73 -3.11 -13.61
N VAL A 161 -5.80 -2.17 -13.68
CA VAL A 161 -4.96 -1.74 -12.56
C VAL A 161 -5.37 -0.34 -12.12
N TYR A 162 -5.93 -0.21 -10.93
CA TYR A 162 -6.35 1.06 -10.36
C TYR A 162 -5.26 1.63 -9.46
N PHE A 163 -4.94 2.91 -9.63
CA PHE A 163 -3.96 3.64 -8.83
C PHE A 163 -4.38 5.10 -8.61
N ASN A 164 -3.88 5.71 -7.54
CA ASN A 164 -4.11 7.13 -7.32
C ASN A 164 -3.21 7.96 -8.26
N PRO A 165 -3.77 8.97 -8.94
CA PRO A 165 -2.98 9.83 -9.79
C PRO A 165 -2.07 10.75 -8.96
N SER A 166 -0.90 11.02 -9.53
CA SER A 166 -0.01 12.08 -9.08
C SER A 166 0.56 12.77 -10.32
N ALA A 167 0.66 14.10 -10.29
CA ALA A 167 1.15 14.86 -11.43
C ALA A 167 2.51 14.33 -11.95
N LYS A 168 3.43 13.98 -11.03
CA LYS A 168 4.75 13.43 -11.36
C LYS A 168 4.68 12.01 -11.94
N LEU A 169 3.75 11.18 -11.44
CA LEU A 169 3.54 9.82 -11.94
C LEU A 169 2.93 9.84 -13.35
N LEU A 170 1.91 10.65 -13.56
CA LEU A 170 1.23 10.80 -14.85
C LEU A 170 2.14 11.40 -15.91
N SER A 171 3.02 12.35 -15.56
CA SER A 171 4.02 12.88 -16.49
C SER A 171 5.02 11.82 -16.94
N SER A 172 5.53 10.98 -16.01
CA SER A 172 6.42 9.87 -16.38
C SER A 172 5.69 8.81 -17.22
N LEU A 173 4.44 8.49 -16.88
CA LEU A 173 3.63 7.56 -17.67
C LEU A 173 3.38 8.07 -19.08
N ARG A 174 3.03 9.35 -19.24
CA ARG A 174 2.84 9.97 -20.57
C ARG A 174 4.13 9.97 -21.39
N TYR A 175 5.27 10.20 -20.74
CA TYR A 175 6.57 10.17 -21.42
C TYR A 175 6.87 8.79 -22.04
N TYR A 176 6.58 7.70 -21.32
CA TYR A 176 6.87 6.34 -21.80
C TYR A 176 5.72 5.67 -22.58
N GLY A 177 4.47 6.06 -22.31
CA GLY A 177 3.26 5.47 -22.92
C GLY A 177 2.67 6.29 -24.07
N GLY A 178 3.16 7.50 -24.31
CA GLY A 178 2.73 8.34 -25.43
C GLY A 178 1.25 8.70 -25.38
N GLU A 179 0.56 8.53 -26.52
CA GLU A 179 -0.85 8.89 -26.71
C GLU A 179 -1.84 7.99 -25.96
N ASN A 180 -1.39 6.80 -25.51
CA ASN A 180 -2.23 5.85 -24.77
C ASN A 180 -2.53 6.34 -23.34
N VAL A 181 -1.90 7.43 -22.88
CA VAL A 181 -2.06 7.98 -21.53
C VAL A 181 -2.81 9.31 -21.58
N ILE A 182 -4.07 9.28 -21.13
CA ILE A 182 -4.93 10.45 -21.01
C ILE A 182 -4.68 11.12 -19.66
N VAL A 183 -3.98 12.25 -19.68
CA VAL A 183 -3.73 13.06 -18.48
C VAL A 183 -4.81 14.13 -18.35
N THR A 184 -5.70 13.98 -17.38
CA THR A 184 -6.60 15.04 -16.91
C THR A 184 -5.96 15.79 -15.74
N GLN A 185 -6.27 17.08 -15.60
CA GLN A 185 -5.77 17.90 -14.48
C GLN A 185 -6.24 17.29 -13.16
N VAL A 186 -5.28 16.88 -12.33
CA VAL A 186 -5.53 16.31 -11.00
C VAL A 186 -5.49 17.45 -10.00
N SER A 187 -6.50 17.55 -9.12
CA SER A 187 -6.49 18.52 -8.03
C SER A 187 -5.34 18.21 -7.08
N ARG A 188 -4.50 19.21 -6.84
CA ARG A 188 -3.28 19.09 -6.03
C ARG A 188 -3.55 18.77 -4.57
#